data_AF-A0A6A5G5T1-F1
#
_entry.id   AF-A0A6A5G5T1-F1
#
_cell.length_a   1.000
_cell.length_b   1.000
_cell.length_c   1.000
_cell.angle_alpha   90.00
_cell.angle_beta   90.00
_cell.angle_gamma   90.00
#
_symmetry.space_group_name_H-M   'P 1'
#
loop_
_entity.id
_entity.type
_entity.pdbx_description
1 polymer ?
#
loop_
_entity_poly.entity_id
_entity_poly.type
_entity_poly.pdbx_seq_one_letter_code
_entity_poly.pdbx_strand_id
1 'polypeptide(L)'
;MPSEEAPLRAHKDDSVVESVTNTNDVPQTPGHQPQPTTPQATTSKMNKNDAMRQFDNILKSLDEADKPDFLNYVQIKLKLEEEEKQRKEFEKRKEHIKHESKEYQEKHEKKLQKCVARYHEYDYRCRRIKSYYPTMEWMSPEKAEKKLQGYRLEEFDAFMKRMRKAESGLLEMETNYFPYEMTFYSGYFSEYFELKWKKIKKNAVTAKTNLSEFWKNRSSKVHN
;
A
#
# COMPACT_ATOMS: atom_id res chain seq x y z
N MET A 1 3.57 -44.85 -45.22
CA MET A 1 2.68 -45.75 -45.98
C MET A 1 2.25 -46.87 -45.05
N PRO A 2 0.94 -47.11 -44.87
CA PRO A 2 -0.18 -46.15 -44.94
C PRO A 2 -1.07 -46.24 -43.67
N SER A 3 -2.21 -45.52 -43.70
CA SER A 3 -3.57 -45.78 -43.17
C SER A 3 -3.84 -46.76 -41.99
N GLU A 4 -4.99 -46.76 -41.30
CA GLU A 4 -6.36 -46.34 -41.64
C GLU A 4 -7.08 -45.98 -40.31
N GLU A 5 -7.75 -44.82 -40.21
CA GLU A 5 -9.20 -44.63 -40.32
C GLU A 5 -10.01 -44.70 -39.00
N ALA A 6 -11.02 -43.84 -38.94
CA ALA A 6 -12.12 -43.88 -37.97
C ALA A 6 -13.44 -44.03 -38.74
N PRO A 7 -14.47 -44.63 -38.12
CA PRO A 7 -15.86 -44.23 -38.36
C PRO A 7 -16.53 -43.80 -37.05
N LEU A 8 -17.14 -42.61 -36.92
CA LEU A 8 -18.37 -42.09 -37.55
C LEU A 8 -19.71 -42.60 -36.95
N ARG A 9 -20.39 -41.67 -36.26
CA ARG A 9 -21.85 -41.37 -36.22
C ARG A 9 -22.86 -42.36 -35.61
N ALA A 10 -23.68 -41.79 -34.71
CA ALA A 10 -25.14 -41.64 -34.84
C ALA A 10 -25.60 -40.43 -33.98
N HIS A 11 -26.07 -39.32 -34.57
CA HIS A 11 -27.49 -38.97 -34.84
C HIS A 11 -28.27 -38.53 -33.57
N LYS A 12 -28.61 -37.23 -33.41
CA LYS A 12 -29.80 -36.47 -33.91
C LYS A 12 -30.75 -36.19 -32.72
N ASP A 13 -31.59 -35.15 -32.65
CA ASP A 13 -32.08 -34.18 -33.66
C ASP A 13 -32.19 -32.75 -33.09
N ASP A 14 -32.30 -31.76 -33.99
CA ASP A 14 -32.71 -30.38 -33.70
C ASP A 14 -34.22 -30.26 -33.37
N SER A 15 -34.62 -29.17 -32.69
CA SER A 15 -35.82 -28.41 -33.10
C SER A 15 -35.88 -27.01 -32.48
N VAL A 16 -36.12 -26.01 -33.32
CA VAL A 16 -36.37 -24.60 -32.97
C VAL A 16 -37.82 -24.27 -33.31
N VAL A 17 -38.58 -23.68 -32.38
CA VAL A 17 -39.78 -22.88 -32.70
C VAL A 17 -39.93 -21.72 -31.71
N GLU A 18 -39.84 -20.48 -32.20
CA GLU A 18 -40.37 -19.29 -31.52
C GLU A 18 -41.89 -19.21 -31.71
N SER A 19 -42.63 -18.63 -30.76
CA SER A 19 -43.93 -18.00 -31.05
C SER A 19 -44.30 -16.93 -30.02
N VAL A 20 -44.73 -15.79 -30.53
CA VAL A 20 -45.05 -14.54 -29.82
C VAL A 20 -46.57 -14.36 -29.77
N THR A 21 -47.13 -13.85 -28.66
CA THR A 21 -48.25 -12.87 -28.71
C THR A 21 -48.52 -12.15 -27.38
N ASN A 22 -48.72 -10.83 -27.44
CA ASN A 22 -49.47 -10.02 -26.47
C ASN A 22 -50.97 -10.42 -26.53
N THR A 23 -51.87 -10.09 -25.58
CA THR A 23 -52.31 -8.72 -25.23
C THR A 23 -53.37 -8.77 -24.10
N ASN A 24 -53.43 -7.72 -23.28
CA ASN A 24 -54.50 -7.22 -22.38
C ASN A 24 -55.81 -8.03 -22.18
N ASP A 25 -56.28 -8.13 -20.93
CA ASP A 25 -57.37 -7.25 -20.47
C ASP A 25 -57.52 -7.16 -18.93
N VAL A 26 -58.01 -6.02 -18.42
CA VAL A 26 -58.28 -5.74 -16.99
C VAL A 26 -59.53 -4.86 -16.84
N PRO A 27 -60.50 -5.26 -15.99
CA PRO A 27 -61.44 -4.31 -15.40
C PRO A 27 -61.09 -3.90 -13.94
N GLN A 28 -61.28 -2.62 -13.66
CA GLN A 28 -61.13 -1.93 -12.37
C GLN A 28 -62.47 -1.89 -11.61
N THR A 29 -62.64 -1.67 -10.29
CA THR A 29 -61.83 -1.49 -9.04
C THR A 29 -62.85 -1.65 -7.85
N PRO A 30 -62.71 -1.18 -6.57
CA PRO A 30 -61.58 -0.65 -5.77
C PRO A 30 -61.41 -1.27 -4.36
N GLY A 31 -60.29 -0.99 -3.68
CA GLY A 31 -60.18 -1.31 -2.24
C GLY A 31 -58.79 -1.26 -1.60
N HIS A 32 -57.92 -0.31 -1.94
CA HIS A 32 -56.63 -0.13 -1.25
C HIS A 32 -56.47 1.31 -0.74
N GLN A 33 -56.15 1.44 0.54
CA GLN A 33 -55.83 2.72 1.18
C GLN A 33 -54.53 3.28 0.58
N PRO A 34 -54.41 4.61 0.38
CA PRO A 34 -53.13 5.21 0.04
C PRO A 34 -52.17 5.08 1.23
N GLN A 35 -51.08 4.32 1.06
CA GLN A 35 -49.93 4.46 1.94
C GLN A 35 -49.37 5.89 1.82
N PRO A 36 -48.99 6.54 2.93
CA PRO A 36 -48.26 7.79 2.86
C PRO A 36 -46.85 7.51 2.35
N THR A 37 -46.62 7.76 1.06
CA THR A 37 -45.26 7.85 0.51
C THR A 37 -44.58 9.08 1.10
N THR A 38 -43.82 8.88 2.18
CA THR A 38 -42.90 9.89 2.71
C THR A 38 -42.05 10.41 1.56
N PRO A 39 -42.07 11.72 1.24
CA PRO A 39 -41.28 12.25 0.14
C PRO A 39 -39.81 12.06 0.47
N GLN A 40 -39.18 11.09 -0.20
CA GLN A 40 -37.75 10.85 -0.11
C GLN A 40 -37.05 12.10 -0.62
N ALA A 41 -36.51 12.91 0.29
CA ALA A 41 -35.85 14.16 -0.03
C ALA A 41 -34.58 13.87 -0.85
N THR A 42 -34.72 13.85 -2.17
CA THR A 42 -33.64 13.94 -3.13
C THR A 42 -33.07 15.36 -3.09
N THR A 43 -32.39 15.69 -1.99
CA THR A 43 -31.49 16.84 -1.95
C THR A 43 -30.46 16.65 -3.06
N SER A 44 -30.61 17.45 -4.11
CA SER A 44 -29.69 17.44 -5.25
C SER A 44 -28.28 17.63 -4.72
N LYS A 45 -27.37 16.70 -5.06
CA LYS A 45 -25.98 16.81 -4.65
C LYS A 45 -25.38 18.06 -5.29
N MET A 46 -24.97 18.99 -4.43
CA MET A 46 -24.29 20.22 -4.84
C MET A 46 -23.11 19.87 -5.76
N ASN A 47 -23.03 20.52 -6.94
CA ASN A 47 -21.92 20.27 -7.85
C ASN A 47 -20.63 20.94 -7.35
N LYS A 48 -19.48 20.45 -7.84
CA LYS A 48 -18.16 20.90 -7.41
C LYS A 48 -17.95 22.41 -7.59
N ASN A 49 -18.42 22.98 -8.70
CA ASN A 49 -18.16 24.39 -9.03
C ASN A 49 -18.95 25.33 -8.11
N ASP A 50 -20.19 24.98 -7.79
CA ASP A 50 -21.01 25.72 -6.84
C ASP A 50 -20.45 25.58 -5.41
N ALA A 51 -19.97 24.40 -5.03
CA ALA A 51 -19.33 24.18 -3.73
C ALA A 51 -18.07 25.04 -3.57
N MET A 52 -17.22 25.14 -4.61
CA MET A 52 -16.06 26.02 -4.62
C MET A 52 -16.47 27.50 -4.53
N ARG A 53 -17.51 27.93 -5.27
CA ARG A 53 -18.03 29.31 -5.18
C ARG A 53 -18.58 29.66 -3.79
N GLN A 54 -19.30 28.74 -3.14
CA GLN A 54 -19.77 28.97 -1.78
C GLN A 54 -18.61 29.01 -0.79
N PHE A 55 -17.59 28.16 -0.94
CA PHE A 55 -16.37 28.21 -0.14
C PHE A 55 -15.65 29.56 -0.27
N ASP A 56 -15.45 30.05 -1.50
CA ASP A 56 -14.84 31.37 -1.76
C ASP A 56 -15.66 32.51 -1.15
N ASN A 57 -16.99 32.44 -1.22
CA ASN A 57 -17.87 33.45 -0.64
C ASN A 57 -17.81 33.44 0.90
N ILE A 58 -17.81 32.25 1.52
CA ILE A 58 -17.64 32.10 2.97
C ILE A 58 -16.28 32.69 3.39
N LEU A 59 -15.19 32.30 2.71
CA LEU A 59 -13.84 32.77 3.02
C LEU A 59 -13.67 34.29 2.85
N LYS A 60 -14.40 34.91 1.91
CA LYS A 60 -14.45 36.37 1.73
C LYS A 60 -15.30 37.09 2.78
N SER A 61 -16.27 36.41 3.39
CA SER A 61 -17.16 36.96 4.41
C SER A 61 -16.59 36.90 5.84
N LEU A 62 -15.49 36.16 6.04
CA LEU A 62 -14.76 36.10 7.30
C LEU A 62 -13.79 37.28 7.44
N ASP A 63 -13.61 37.76 8.66
CA ASP A 63 -12.58 38.74 8.99
C ASP A 63 -11.17 38.16 8.79
N GLU A 64 -10.21 39.00 8.40
CA GLU A 64 -8.82 38.55 8.10
C GLU A 64 -8.14 37.83 9.27
N ALA A 65 -8.56 38.13 10.51
CA ALA A 65 -8.07 37.46 11.72
C ALA A 65 -8.56 36.00 11.86
N ASP A 66 -9.76 35.68 11.36
CA ASP A 66 -10.42 34.38 11.55
C ASP A 66 -10.14 33.40 10.39
N LYS A 67 -9.74 33.93 9.21
CA LYS A 67 -9.43 33.09 8.03
C LYS A 67 -8.37 32.02 8.28
N PRO A 68 -7.27 32.25 9.03
CA PRO A 68 -6.28 31.20 9.32
C PRO A 68 -6.89 30.01 10.07
N ASP A 69 -7.72 30.27 11.08
CA ASP A 69 -8.35 29.23 11.89
C ASP A 69 -9.44 28.47 11.12
N PHE A 70 -10.22 29.17 10.29
CA PHE A 70 -11.17 28.52 9.38
C PHE A 70 -10.47 27.60 8.37
N LEU A 71 -9.37 28.07 7.75
CA LEU A 71 -8.60 27.25 6.81
C LEU A 71 -7.93 26.05 7.49
N ASN A 72 -7.44 26.21 8.73
CA ASN A 72 -6.92 25.11 9.54
C ASN A 72 -8.02 24.07 9.86
N TYR A 73 -9.22 24.52 10.26
CA TYR A 73 -10.38 23.64 10.48
C TYR A 73 -10.75 22.86 9.21
N VAL A 74 -10.75 23.51 8.04
CA VAL A 74 -10.99 22.85 6.74
C VAL A 74 -9.92 21.80 6.45
N GLN A 75 -8.64 22.10 6.72
CA GLN A 75 -7.54 21.13 6.56
C GLN A 75 -7.69 19.93 7.50
N ILE A 76 -8.14 20.15 8.74
CA ILE A 76 -8.44 19.07 9.70
C ILE A 76 -9.61 18.21 9.20
N LYS A 77 -10.68 18.81 8.68
CA LYS A 77 -11.82 18.07 8.11
C LYS A 77 -11.43 17.21 6.90
N LEU A 78 -10.62 17.75 5.98
CA LEU A 78 -10.10 16.99 4.83
C LEU A 78 -9.26 15.78 5.26
N LYS A 79 -8.44 15.92 6.31
CA LYS A 79 -7.69 14.79 6.89
C LYS A 79 -8.62 13.71 7.46
N LEU A 80 -9.63 14.11 8.23
CA LEU A 80 -10.60 13.19 8.82
C LEU A 80 -11.44 12.44 7.77
N GLU A 81 -11.84 13.11 6.68
CA GLU A 81 -12.60 12.47 5.60
C GLU A 81 -11.76 11.43 4.83
N GLU A 82 -10.48 11.72 4.58
CA GLU A 82 -9.55 10.76 3.96
C GLU A 82 -9.22 9.59 4.91
N GLU A 83 -9.07 9.84 6.22
CA GLU A 83 -8.94 8.77 7.23
C GLU A 83 -10.19 7.87 7.31
N GLU A 84 -11.40 8.45 7.26
CA GLU A 84 -12.66 7.70 7.25
C GLU A 84 -12.81 6.86 5.98
N LYS A 85 -12.44 7.41 4.83
CA LYS A 85 -12.43 6.70 3.54
C LYS A 85 -11.45 5.53 3.56
N GLN A 86 -10.23 5.73 4.05
CA GLN A 86 -9.24 4.65 4.21
C GLN A 86 -9.74 3.57 5.19
N ARG A 87 -10.41 3.96 6.28
CA ARG A 87 -11.04 3.02 7.22
C ARG A 87 -12.14 2.19 6.56
N LYS A 88 -13.04 2.80 5.80
CA LYS A 88 -14.12 2.09 5.07
C LYS A 88 -13.56 1.11 4.03
N GLU A 89 -12.52 1.52 3.29
CA GLU A 89 -11.85 0.62 2.35
C GLU A 89 -11.17 -0.55 3.06
N PHE A 90 -10.53 -0.29 4.20
CA PHE A 90 -9.91 -1.30 5.04
C PHE A 90 -10.91 -2.32 5.62
N GLU A 91 -12.06 -1.86 6.12
CA GLU A 91 -13.13 -2.73 6.62
C GLU A 91 -13.67 -3.62 5.48
N LYS A 92 -13.93 -3.04 4.29
CA LYS A 92 -14.30 -3.81 3.08
C LYS A 92 -13.25 -4.84 2.66
N ARG A 93 -11.95 -4.52 2.74
CA ARG A 93 -10.85 -5.46 2.45
C ARG A 93 -10.85 -6.62 3.45
N LYS A 94 -11.05 -6.34 4.74
CA LYS A 94 -11.17 -7.38 5.78
C LYS A 94 -12.36 -8.31 5.57
N GLU A 95 -13.50 -7.77 5.16
CA GLU A 95 -14.68 -8.56 4.82
C GLU A 95 -14.40 -9.48 3.62
N HIS A 96 -13.76 -8.96 2.57
CA HIS A 96 -13.35 -9.79 1.41
C HIS A 96 -12.53 -11.01 1.84
N ILE A 97 -11.46 -10.81 2.63
CA ILE A 97 -10.56 -11.87 3.09
C ILE A 97 -11.31 -12.96 3.89
N LYS A 98 -12.31 -12.59 4.69
CA LYS A 98 -13.15 -13.54 5.45
C LYS A 98 -14.01 -14.44 4.55
N HIS A 99 -14.30 -14.02 3.32
CA HIS A 99 -15.09 -14.79 2.35
C HIS A 99 -14.23 -15.58 1.35
N GLU A 100 -12.90 -15.44 1.39
CA GLU A 100 -11.98 -16.23 0.54
C GLU A 100 -11.79 -17.67 1.05
N SER A 101 -11.13 -18.50 0.25
CA SER A 101 -10.93 -19.92 0.56
C SER A 101 -10.09 -20.14 1.82
N LYS A 102 -10.28 -21.27 2.50
CA LYS A 102 -9.50 -21.64 3.70
C LYS A 102 -7.99 -21.63 3.44
N GLU A 103 -7.55 -22.12 2.28
CA GLU A 103 -6.13 -22.09 1.88
C GLU A 103 -5.61 -20.65 1.74
N TYR A 104 -6.40 -19.74 1.18
CA TYR A 104 -6.03 -18.32 1.11
C TYR A 104 -5.89 -17.72 2.52
N GLN A 105 -6.84 -18.00 3.41
CA GLN A 105 -6.81 -17.51 4.80
C GLN A 105 -5.59 -18.04 5.58
N GLU A 106 -5.27 -19.33 5.48
CA GLU A 106 -4.08 -19.91 6.11
C GLU A 106 -2.78 -19.30 5.55
N LYS A 107 -2.71 -19.06 4.24
CA LYS A 107 -1.56 -18.41 3.58
C LYS A 107 -1.46 -16.93 3.94
N HIS A 108 -2.59 -16.25 4.12
CA HIS A 108 -2.68 -14.86 4.54
C HIS A 108 -2.17 -14.70 5.98
N GLU A 109 -2.73 -15.47 6.92
CA GLU A 109 -2.34 -15.48 8.33
C GLU A 109 -0.83 -15.75 8.50
N LYS A 110 -0.30 -16.73 7.76
CA LYS A 110 1.14 -17.05 7.77
C LYS A 110 2.02 -15.91 7.24
N LYS A 111 1.57 -15.16 6.22
CA LYS A 111 2.28 -13.95 5.75
C LYS A 111 2.12 -12.79 6.74
N LEU A 112 0.94 -12.61 7.32
CA LEU A 112 0.62 -11.59 8.31
C LEU A 112 1.52 -11.73 9.55
N GLN A 113 1.53 -12.89 10.20
CA GLN A 113 2.38 -13.18 11.37
C GLN A 113 3.86 -12.88 11.09
N LYS A 114 4.37 -13.31 9.93
CA LYS A 114 5.76 -13.04 9.51
C LYS A 114 6.04 -11.54 9.37
N CYS A 115 5.10 -10.78 8.82
CA CYS A 115 5.24 -9.33 8.65
C CYS A 115 5.12 -8.57 9.98
N VAL A 116 4.22 -9.00 10.86
CA VAL A 116 4.04 -8.43 12.21
C VAL A 116 5.27 -8.68 13.07
N ALA A 117 5.76 -9.92 13.15
CA ALA A 117 6.98 -10.26 13.89
C ALA A 117 8.20 -9.43 13.42
N ARG A 118 8.36 -9.29 12.10
CA ARG A 118 9.39 -8.43 11.50
C ARG A 118 9.23 -6.95 11.85
N TYR A 119 7.99 -6.47 11.99
CA TYR A 119 7.72 -5.10 12.39
C TYR A 119 8.06 -4.84 13.87
N HIS A 120 7.77 -5.79 14.77
CA HIS A 120 8.16 -5.68 16.18
C HIS A 120 9.69 -5.67 16.36
N GLU A 121 10.42 -6.49 15.60
CA GLU A 121 11.89 -6.49 15.57
C GLU A 121 12.45 -5.11 15.12
N TYR A 122 11.82 -4.50 14.10
CA TYR A 122 12.16 -3.15 13.66
C TYR A 122 11.81 -2.06 14.68
N ASP A 123 10.60 -2.07 15.26
CA ASP A 123 10.17 -1.13 16.32
C ASP A 123 11.14 -1.15 17.51
N TYR A 124 11.54 -2.34 17.98
CA TYR A 124 12.52 -2.48 19.05
C TYR A 124 13.86 -1.79 18.73
N ARG A 125 14.41 -2.03 17.52
CA ARG A 125 15.66 -1.39 17.07
C ARG A 125 15.51 0.14 16.93
N CYS A 126 14.37 0.61 16.43
CA CYS A 126 14.08 2.05 16.35
C CYS A 126 14.00 2.71 17.74
N ARG A 127 13.34 2.05 18.72
CA ARG A 127 13.33 2.52 20.13
C ARG A 127 14.75 2.66 20.69
N ARG A 128 15.64 1.70 20.40
CA ARG A 128 17.05 1.72 20.83
C ARG A 128 17.83 2.91 20.26
N ILE A 129 17.55 3.32 19.02
CA ILE A 129 18.25 4.46 18.37
C ILE A 129 17.63 5.82 18.70
N LYS A 130 16.35 5.88 19.09
CA LYS A 130 15.62 7.16 19.25
C LYS A 130 16.26 8.16 20.21
N SER A 131 16.99 7.70 21.24
CA SER A 131 17.79 8.57 22.12
C SER A 131 18.93 9.31 21.39
N TYR A 132 19.49 8.70 20.35
CA TYR A 132 20.58 9.24 19.53
C TYR A 132 20.08 9.99 18.30
N TYR A 133 18.88 9.67 17.81
CA TYR A 133 18.24 10.34 16.67
C TYR A 133 16.76 10.66 16.96
N PRO A 134 16.47 11.74 17.72
CA PRO A 134 15.11 12.04 18.20
C PRO A 134 14.09 12.35 17.10
N THR A 135 14.56 12.77 15.92
CA THR A 135 13.73 13.03 14.73
C THR A 135 13.37 11.76 13.96
N MET A 136 13.75 10.57 14.46
CA MET A 136 13.27 9.31 13.90
C MET A 136 11.81 9.09 14.27
N GLU A 137 10.95 9.08 13.25
CA GLU A 137 9.55 8.68 13.38
C GLU A 137 9.28 7.35 12.66
N TRP A 138 8.46 6.52 13.28
CA TRP A 138 7.92 5.30 12.71
C TRP A 138 6.52 5.03 13.27
N MET A 139 5.79 4.11 12.65
CA MET A 139 4.42 3.77 13.04
C MET A 139 4.41 2.93 14.32
N SER A 140 3.44 3.13 15.22
CA SER A 140 3.32 2.26 16.40
C SER A 140 2.99 0.82 15.97
N PRO A 141 3.42 -0.21 16.73
CA PRO A 141 3.16 -1.61 16.38
C PRO A 141 1.67 -1.91 16.15
N GLU A 142 0.78 -1.32 16.97
CA GLU A 142 -0.67 -1.54 16.89
C GLU A 142 -1.28 -0.91 15.63
N LYS A 143 -0.75 0.25 15.18
CA LYS A 143 -1.14 0.86 13.91
C LYS A 143 -0.61 0.05 12.72
N ALA A 144 0.61 -0.48 12.81
CA ALA A 144 1.21 -1.30 11.77
C ALA A 144 0.51 -2.65 11.62
N GLU A 145 0.23 -3.34 12.73
CA GLU A 145 -0.51 -4.60 12.75
C GLU A 145 -1.92 -4.42 12.18
N LYS A 146 -2.67 -3.41 12.65
CA LYS A 146 -3.98 -3.06 12.08
C LYS A 146 -3.88 -2.89 10.57
N LYS A 147 -2.92 -2.11 10.07
CA LYS A 147 -2.73 -1.91 8.62
C LYS A 147 -2.41 -3.21 7.86
N LEU A 148 -1.56 -4.07 8.43
CA LEU A 148 -1.20 -5.37 7.85
C LEU A 148 -2.38 -6.35 7.76
N GLN A 149 -3.31 -6.33 8.72
CA GLN A 149 -4.49 -7.21 8.72
C GLN A 149 -5.44 -6.96 7.53
N GLY A 150 -5.35 -5.82 6.84
CA GLY A 150 -6.16 -5.50 5.66
C GLY A 150 -5.42 -5.62 4.32
N TYR A 151 -4.20 -6.16 4.33
CA TYR A 151 -3.42 -6.40 3.12
C TYR A 151 -3.89 -7.65 2.37
N ARG A 152 -3.74 -7.64 1.04
CA ARG A 152 -3.80 -8.84 0.20
C ARG A 152 -2.45 -9.55 0.15
N LEU A 153 -2.41 -10.78 -0.37
CA LEU A 153 -1.21 -11.61 -0.42
C LEU A 153 0.00 -10.94 -1.12
N GLU A 154 -0.25 -10.05 -2.08
CA GLU A 154 0.75 -9.32 -2.87
C GLU A 154 1.32 -8.11 -2.09
N GLU A 155 0.48 -7.46 -1.28
CA GLU A 155 0.84 -6.26 -0.51
C GLU A 155 1.87 -6.59 0.61
N PHE A 156 1.85 -7.83 1.13
CA PHE A 156 2.86 -8.32 2.07
C PHE A 156 4.28 -8.36 1.47
N ASP A 157 4.44 -8.74 0.20
CA ASP A 157 5.78 -8.83 -0.41
C ASP A 157 6.33 -7.42 -0.69
N ALA A 158 5.45 -6.49 -1.08
CA ALA A 158 5.76 -5.07 -1.19
C ALA A 158 6.08 -4.43 0.19
N PHE A 159 5.44 -4.88 1.26
CA PHE A 159 5.79 -4.50 2.64
C PHE A 159 7.17 -5.02 3.04
N MET A 160 7.46 -6.32 2.86
CA MET A 160 8.77 -6.89 3.18
C MET A 160 9.92 -6.24 2.38
N LYS A 161 9.65 -5.76 1.16
CA LYS A 161 10.60 -4.95 0.36
C LYS A 161 10.82 -3.54 0.95
N ARG A 162 9.80 -2.91 1.55
CA ARG A 162 9.93 -1.64 2.28
C ARG A 162 10.66 -1.82 3.61
N MET A 163 10.35 -2.88 4.36
CA MET A 163 11.02 -3.23 5.62
C MET A 163 12.52 -3.42 5.42
N ARG A 164 12.97 -4.20 4.42
CA ARG A 164 14.40 -4.34 4.12
C ARG A 164 15.14 -3.01 3.88
N LYS A 165 14.49 -2.04 3.23
CA LYS A 165 15.08 -0.69 3.06
C LYS A 165 15.18 0.06 4.38
N ALA A 166 14.12 0.05 5.18
CA ALA A 166 14.09 0.70 6.48
C ALA A 166 15.11 0.08 7.45
N GLU A 167 15.17 -1.25 7.51
CA GLU A 167 16.09 -2.02 8.35
C GLU A 167 17.56 -1.88 7.91
N SER A 168 17.82 -1.66 6.61
CA SER A 168 19.16 -1.32 6.08
C SER A 168 19.61 0.08 6.50
N GLY A 169 18.74 1.08 6.39
CA GLY A 169 19.05 2.44 6.88
C GLY A 169 19.25 2.47 8.39
N LEU A 170 18.45 1.68 9.12
CA LEU A 170 18.60 1.48 10.56
C LEU A 170 19.94 0.82 10.90
N LEU A 171 20.35 -0.20 10.15
CA LEU A 171 21.65 -0.88 10.34
C LEU A 171 22.85 0.04 10.06
N GLU A 172 22.74 0.96 9.10
CA GLU A 172 23.78 1.99 8.88
C GLU A 172 23.90 2.91 10.10
N MET A 173 22.77 3.36 10.68
CA MET A 173 22.77 4.14 11.92
C MET A 173 23.31 3.34 13.12
N GLU A 174 22.87 2.09 13.31
CA GLU A 174 23.39 1.20 14.37
C GLU A 174 24.90 1.01 14.25
N THR A 175 25.44 0.89 13.03
CA THR A 175 26.88 0.74 12.85
C THR A 175 27.67 2.01 13.20
N ASN A 176 27.04 3.19 13.14
CA ASN A 176 27.69 4.46 13.47
C ASN A 176 27.66 4.74 14.99
N TYR A 177 26.57 4.40 15.68
CA TYR A 177 26.41 4.64 17.13
C TYR A 177 26.85 3.47 18.01
N PHE A 178 26.71 2.23 17.53
CA PHE A 178 27.03 0.99 18.25
C PHE A 178 27.97 0.08 17.43
N PRO A 179 29.17 0.55 17.05
CA PRO A 179 30.07 -0.19 16.14
C PRO A 179 30.51 -1.58 16.64
N TYR A 180 30.40 -1.84 17.94
CA TYR A 180 30.77 -3.11 18.58
C TYR A 180 29.58 -3.99 18.98
N GLU A 181 28.34 -3.50 18.93
CA GLU A 181 27.12 -4.26 19.27
C GLU A 181 26.37 -4.73 18.01
N MET A 182 27.10 -5.22 16.99
CA MET A 182 26.48 -5.72 15.76
C MET A 182 25.65 -6.98 16.02
N THR A 183 24.37 -6.77 16.31
CA THR A 183 23.32 -7.78 16.25
C THR A 183 23.12 -8.21 14.80
N PHE A 184 23.85 -9.25 14.38
CA PHE A 184 23.70 -9.87 13.06
C PHE A 184 22.41 -10.68 12.99
N TYR A 185 21.31 -10.00 12.66
CA TYR A 185 20.06 -10.64 12.28
C TYR A 185 20.28 -11.54 11.07
N SER A 186 19.92 -12.82 11.16
CA SER A 186 20.35 -13.88 10.24
C SER A 186 19.97 -13.67 8.77
N GLY A 187 18.91 -12.90 8.49
CA GLY A 187 18.50 -12.50 7.15
C GLY A 187 19.23 -11.28 6.56
N TYR A 188 20.11 -10.62 7.32
CA TYR A 188 20.82 -9.39 6.94
C TYR A 188 22.33 -9.54 6.75
N PHE A 189 22.92 -10.65 7.20
CA PHE A 189 24.37 -10.85 7.16
C PHE A 189 24.94 -10.70 5.74
N SER A 190 24.29 -11.28 4.74
CA SER A 190 24.69 -11.18 3.33
C SER A 190 24.53 -9.77 2.76
N GLU A 191 23.38 -9.12 2.95
CA GLU A 191 23.13 -7.75 2.46
C GLU A 191 24.11 -6.74 3.11
N TYR A 192 24.40 -6.87 4.41
CA TYR A 192 25.39 -6.04 5.12
C TYR A 192 26.82 -6.31 4.67
N PHE A 193 27.21 -7.59 4.57
CA PHE A 193 28.55 -7.97 4.12
C PHE A 193 28.79 -7.48 2.69
N GLU A 194 27.83 -7.64 1.77
CA GLU A 194 27.91 -7.07 0.43
C GLU A 194 28.09 -5.56 0.42
N LEU A 195 27.33 -4.82 1.24
CA LEU A 195 27.41 -3.36 1.31
C LEU A 195 28.78 -2.89 1.80
N LYS A 196 29.28 -3.48 2.90
CA LYS A 196 30.60 -3.18 3.46
C LYS A 196 31.72 -3.62 2.52
N TRP A 197 31.61 -4.80 1.91
CA TRP A 197 32.56 -5.29 0.92
C TRP A 197 32.63 -4.40 -0.33
N LYS A 198 31.49 -3.91 -0.84
CA LYS A 198 31.44 -2.92 -1.94
C LYS A 198 32.14 -1.62 -1.55
N LYS A 199 31.95 -1.12 -0.31
CA LYS A 199 32.64 0.09 0.20
C LYS A 199 34.15 -0.11 0.31
N ILE A 200 34.59 -1.23 0.89
CA ILE A 200 36.02 -1.61 1.00
C ILE A 200 36.65 -1.77 -0.39
N LYS A 201 36.00 -2.50 -1.29
CA LYS A 201 36.46 -2.71 -2.68
C LYS A 201 36.57 -1.39 -3.45
N LYS A 202 35.61 -0.48 -3.32
CA LYS A 202 35.68 0.86 -3.93
C LYS A 202 36.90 1.63 -3.42
N ASN A 203 37.10 1.69 -2.11
CA ASN A 203 38.24 2.39 -1.51
C ASN A 203 39.59 1.78 -1.94
N ALA A 204 39.69 0.44 -2.01
CA ALA A 204 40.89 -0.25 -2.47
C ALA A 204 41.19 0.02 -3.96
N VAL A 205 40.16 0.08 -4.81
CA VAL A 205 40.31 0.46 -6.23
C VAL A 205 40.78 1.91 -6.35
N THR A 206 40.17 2.87 -5.64
CA THR A 206 40.60 4.26 -5.63
C THR A 206 42.04 4.42 -5.13
N ALA A 207 42.42 3.73 -4.04
CA ALA A 207 43.80 3.73 -3.54
C ALA A 207 44.79 3.17 -4.59
N LYS A 208 44.44 2.10 -5.30
CA LYS A 208 45.25 1.53 -6.38
C LYS A 208 45.42 2.51 -7.55
N THR A 209 44.36 3.20 -7.95
CA THR A 209 44.41 4.23 -9.01
C THR A 209 45.32 5.38 -8.61
N ASN A 210 45.10 5.96 -7.41
CA ASN A 210 45.92 7.06 -6.89
C ASN A 210 47.41 6.67 -6.79
N LEU A 211 47.71 5.44 -6.36
CA LEU A 211 49.08 4.94 -6.31
C LEU A 211 49.68 4.78 -7.71
N SER A 212 48.91 4.29 -8.69
CA SER A 212 49.36 4.17 -10.08
C SER A 212 49.62 5.53 -10.73
N GLU A 213 48.76 6.52 -10.49
CA GLU A 213 48.93 7.89 -10.96
C GLU A 213 50.14 8.57 -10.30
N PHE A 214 50.34 8.37 -8.99
CA PHE A 214 51.54 8.84 -8.28
C PHE A 214 52.82 8.28 -8.89
N TRP A 215 52.88 6.97 -9.18
CA TRP A 215 54.05 6.36 -9.82
C TRP A 215 54.26 6.81 -11.28
N LYS A 216 53.18 6.98 -12.06
CA LYS A 216 53.27 7.55 -13.42
C LYS A 216 53.83 8.97 -13.40
N ASN A 217 53.26 9.85 -12.57
CA ASN A 217 53.71 11.24 -12.44
C ASN A 217 55.13 11.36 -11.88
N ARG A 218 55.58 10.41 -11.05
CA ARG A 218 56.96 10.33 -10.58
C ARG A 218 57.92 9.86 -11.67
N SER A 219 57.52 8.88 -12.49
CA SER A 219 58.30 8.40 -13.65
C SER A 219 58.49 9.49 -14.70
N SER A 220 57.43 10.23 -15.04
CA SER A 220 57.49 11.34 -16.01
C SER A 220 58.35 12.54 -15.55
N LYS A 221 58.66 12.66 -14.25
CA LYS A 221 59.56 13.68 -13.70
C LYS A 221 61.04 13.27 -13.67
N VAL A 222 61.38 12.05 -14.09
CA VAL A 222 62.76 11.52 -14.11
C VAL A 222 63.32 11.48 -15.55
N HIS A 223 62.54 11.91 -16.54
CA HIS A 223 62.90 11.91 -17.96
C HIS A 223 62.78 13.29 -18.66
N ASN A 224 62.76 14.38 -17.88
CA ASN A 224 62.92 15.76 -18.33
C ASN A 224 64.07 16.41 -17.54
#